data_AF-A0A851D106-F1
#
_entry.id   AF-A0A851D106-F1
#
_cell.length_a   1.000
_cell.length_b   1.000
_cell.length_c   1.000
_cell.angle_alpha   90.00
_cell.angle_beta   90.00
_cell.angle_gamma   90.00
#
_symmetry.space_group_name_H-M   'P 1'
#
loop_
_entity.id
_entity.type
_entity.pdbx_description
1 polymer ?
#
loop_
_entity_poly.entity_id
_entity_poly.type
_entity_poly.pdbx_seq_one_letter_code
_entity_poly.pdbx_strand_id
1 'polypeptide(L)'
;HYGTHYSSAMIVASYLVRMEPFTQIFLRLQGGHFDLADRMFHSVREAWYSASKHNMADVKELIPEFFYLPEFLLNSNNFDLGCKQNGTKLGDVILPPWAKGDPREFIRVHREALECDFVSAHLHEWIDLIFGYKQQGPAAVEAVNVFHHLFYEGQVDIYNINDPLKETATIGFINNFGQIPKQV
;
A
#
# COMPACT_ATOMS: atom_id res chain seq x y z
N HIS A 1 7.82 1.68 -16.07
CA HIS A 1 8.52 2.42 -15.00
C HIS A 1 8.42 1.67 -13.67
N TYR A 2 7.28 1.10 -13.28
CA TYR A 2 7.21 0.20 -12.11
C TYR A 2 6.55 -1.14 -12.43
N GLY A 3 7.14 -2.24 -11.94
CA GLY A 3 6.57 -3.60 -12.05
C GLY A 3 5.61 -3.96 -10.92
N THR A 4 5.55 -3.11 -9.89
CA THR A 4 4.67 -3.20 -8.73
C THR A 4 3.72 -2.00 -8.75
N HIS A 5 2.56 -2.15 -8.12
CA HIS A 5 1.54 -1.10 -8.04
C HIS A 5 1.58 -0.40 -6.67
N TYR A 6 1.09 0.85 -6.63
CA TYR A 6 0.99 1.63 -5.39
C TYR A 6 -0.14 1.18 -4.46
N SER A 7 -1.08 0.39 -4.97
CA SER A 7 -2.25 -0.10 -4.23
C SER A 7 -2.64 -1.52 -4.62
N SER A 8 -2.92 -2.38 -3.64
CA SER A 8 -3.45 -3.73 -3.86
C SER A 8 -4.12 -4.24 -2.59
N ALA A 9 -4.93 -5.30 -2.70
CA ALA A 9 -5.53 -5.95 -1.54
C ALA A 9 -4.48 -6.40 -0.51
N MET A 10 -3.32 -6.89 -0.98
CA MET A 10 -2.21 -7.26 -0.10
C MET A 10 -1.60 -6.06 0.62
N ILE A 11 -1.46 -4.90 -0.05
CA ILE A 11 -0.94 -3.68 0.58
C ILE A 11 -1.87 -3.21 1.70
N VAL A 12 -3.18 -3.14 1.43
CA VAL A 12 -4.19 -2.76 2.42
C VAL A 12 -4.19 -3.74 3.60
N ALA A 13 -4.23 -5.04 3.33
CA ALA A 13 -4.20 -6.07 4.36
C ALA A 13 -2.90 -6.04 5.19
N SER A 14 -1.76 -5.70 4.57
CA SER A 14 -0.47 -5.56 5.26
C SER A 14 -0.45 -4.37 6.22
N TYR A 15 -0.98 -3.21 5.82
CA TYR A 15 -1.11 -2.06 6.72
C TYR A 15 -2.06 -2.38 7.88
N LEU A 16 -3.19 -3.03 7.59
CA LEU A 16 -4.25 -3.30 8.56
C LEU A 16 -4.10 -4.65 9.29
N VAL A 17 -2.96 -5.33 9.17
CA VAL A 17 -2.75 -6.72 9.64
C VAL A 17 -3.02 -6.95 11.14
N ARG A 18 -3.06 -5.87 11.93
CA ARG A 18 -3.34 -5.88 13.39
C ARG A 18 -4.84 -5.80 13.73
N MET A 19 -5.69 -5.57 12.74
CA MET A 19 -7.14 -5.42 12.91
C MET A 19 -7.90 -6.55 12.24
N GLU A 20 -8.91 -7.08 12.92
CA GLU A 20 -9.90 -7.93 12.27
C GLU A 20 -10.90 -7.08 11.47
N PRO A 21 -11.40 -7.55 10.31
CA PRO A 21 -11.14 -8.86 9.68
C PRO A 21 -9.87 -8.91 8.80
N PHE A 22 -9.06 -7.85 8.75
CA PHE A 22 -7.90 -7.73 7.87
C PHE A 22 -6.78 -8.70 8.21
N THR A 23 -6.63 -9.08 9.48
CA THR A 23 -5.74 -10.19 9.88
C THR A 23 -6.10 -11.48 9.14
N GLN A 24 -7.38 -11.90 9.16
CA GLN A 24 -7.79 -13.10 8.42
C GLN A 24 -7.58 -12.97 6.90
N ILE A 25 -7.81 -11.77 6.35
CA ILE A 25 -7.58 -11.50 4.93
C ILE A 25 -6.08 -11.64 4.59
N PHE A 26 -5.20 -11.04 5.39
CA PHE A 26 -3.75 -11.13 5.22
C PHE A 26 -3.27 -12.59 5.27
N LEU A 27 -3.73 -13.35 6.27
CA LEU A 27 -3.39 -14.77 6.40
C LEU A 27 -3.83 -15.56 5.17
N ARG A 28 -5.05 -15.35 4.67
CA ARG A 28 -5.53 -16.05 3.46
C ARG A 28 -4.70 -15.71 2.22
N LEU A 29 -4.35 -14.43 2.05
CA LEU A 29 -3.52 -14.00 0.93
C LEU A 29 -2.08 -14.52 1.03
N GLN A 30 -1.61 -14.86 2.25
CA GLN A 30 -0.24 -15.30 2.53
C GLN A 30 -0.10 -16.80 2.86
N GLY A 31 -1.09 -17.62 2.50
CA GLY A 31 -1.01 -19.08 2.62
C GLY A 31 -1.29 -19.63 4.03
N GLY A 32 -1.94 -18.85 4.89
CA GLY A 32 -2.48 -19.27 6.18
C GLY A 32 -1.61 -18.91 7.39
N HIS A 33 -0.51 -18.19 7.21
CA HIS A 33 0.39 -17.78 8.28
C HIS A 33 0.82 -16.31 8.13
N PHE A 34 1.29 -15.69 9.21
CA PHE A 34 1.91 -14.36 9.13
C PHE A 34 3.16 -14.41 8.25
N ASP A 35 3.53 -13.25 7.69
CA ASP A 35 4.75 -13.15 6.91
C ASP A 35 5.99 -13.15 7.82
N LEU A 36 7.18 -13.22 7.21
CA LEU A 36 8.43 -12.98 7.93
C LEU A 36 8.36 -11.62 8.63
N ALA A 37 8.70 -11.59 9.91
CA ALA A 37 8.65 -10.39 10.74
C ALA A 37 9.38 -9.19 10.12
N ASP A 38 10.52 -9.43 9.46
CA ASP A 38 11.30 -8.39 8.77
C ASP A 38 10.58 -7.76 7.56
N ARG A 39 9.55 -8.42 7.00
CA ARG A 39 8.75 -7.91 5.88
C ARG A 39 7.44 -7.27 6.32
N MET A 40 7.03 -7.47 7.56
CA MET A 40 5.76 -6.95 8.05
C MET A 40 5.83 -5.46 8.37
N PHE A 41 4.71 -4.76 8.14
CA PHE A 41 4.56 -3.37 8.56
C PHE A 41 4.67 -3.29 10.08
N HIS A 42 5.74 -2.67 10.58
CA HIS A 42 6.01 -2.53 12.01
C HIS A 42 6.58 -1.17 12.40
N SER A 43 6.94 -0.32 11.44
CA SER A 43 7.52 1.00 11.69
C SER A 43 7.15 1.95 10.57
N VAL A 44 6.58 3.10 10.92
CA VAL A 44 6.23 4.16 9.95
C VAL A 44 7.50 4.66 9.25
N ARG A 45 8.59 4.81 10.00
CA ARG A 45 9.88 5.26 9.48
C ARG A 45 10.47 4.26 8.49
N GLU A 46 10.48 2.97 8.82
CA GLU A 46 11.04 1.96 7.92
C GLU A 46 10.17 1.80 6.66
N ALA A 47 8.85 1.85 6.78
CA ALA A 47 7.94 1.84 5.63
C ALA A 47 8.19 3.02 4.70
N TRP A 48 8.32 4.24 5.25
CA TRP A 48 8.67 5.43 4.47
C TRP A 48 10.02 5.28 3.76
N TYR A 49 11.06 4.83 4.46
CA TYR A 49 12.38 4.66 3.83
C TYR A 49 12.41 3.57 2.76
N SER A 50 11.65 2.49 2.94
CA SER A 50 11.48 1.46 1.92
C SER A 50 10.93 2.07 0.64
N ALA A 51 9.78 2.77 0.73
CA ALA A 51 9.08 3.33 -0.42
C ALA A 51 9.77 4.54 -1.06
N SER A 52 10.50 5.35 -0.27
CA SER A 52 11.10 6.59 -0.77
C SER A 52 12.57 6.46 -1.21
N LYS A 53 13.29 5.42 -0.77
CA LYS A 53 14.76 5.38 -0.94
C LYS A 53 15.36 4.00 -1.16
N HIS A 54 14.93 2.99 -0.39
CA HIS A 54 15.69 1.74 -0.27
C HIS A 54 15.23 0.64 -1.21
N ASN A 55 13.97 0.64 -1.63
CA ASN A 55 13.42 -0.43 -2.44
C ASN A 55 12.73 0.13 -3.69
N MET A 56 13.39 -0.02 -4.84
CA MET A 56 12.84 0.44 -6.14
C MET A 56 11.56 -0.31 -6.56
N ALA A 57 11.24 -1.43 -5.90
CA ALA A 57 9.99 -2.15 -6.12
C ALA A 57 8.91 -1.79 -5.08
N ASP A 58 9.23 -0.97 -4.07
CA ASP A 58 8.25 -0.48 -3.10
C ASP A 58 7.79 0.91 -3.51
N VAL A 59 6.62 0.97 -4.14
CA VAL A 59 6.00 2.22 -4.59
C VAL A 59 4.64 2.43 -3.94
N LYS A 60 4.44 1.85 -2.75
CA LYS A 60 3.16 1.88 -2.03
C LYS A 60 2.76 3.31 -1.68
N GLU A 61 1.51 3.63 -1.94
CA GLU A 61 0.85 4.83 -1.45
C GLU A 61 0.08 4.54 -0.15
N LEU A 62 -0.25 5.58 0.59
CA LEU A 62 -0.99 5.45 1.85
C LEU A 62 -2.47 5.07 1.61
N ILE A 63 -3.05 4.43 2.63
CA ILE A 63 -4.49 4.15 2.71
C ILE A 63 -5.19 5.22 3.57
N PRO A 64 -6.50 5.45 3.40
CA PRO A 64 -7.25 6.47 4.15
C PRO A 64 -7.12 6.36 5.68
N GLU A 65 -6.97 5.15 6.21
CA GLU A 65 -6.86 4.86 7.64
C GLU A 65 -5.70 5.60 8.32
N PHE A 66 -4.63 5.95 7.58
CA PHE A 66 -3.53 6.80 8.07
C PHE A 66 -3.97 8.21 8.48
N PHE A 67 -5.20 8.62 8.17
CA PHE A 67 -5.71 9.97 8.43
C PHE A 67 -6.92 9.99 9.37
N TYR A 68 -7.42 8.83 9.83
CA TYR A 68 -8.55 8.80 10.78
C TYR A 68 -8.61 7.62 11.75
N LEU A 69 -7.87 6.52 11.53
CA LEU A 69 -8.03 5.28 12.30
C LEU A 69 -6.77 4.98 13.12
N PRO A 70 -6.70 5.33 14.41
CA PRO A 70 -5.51 5.03 15.23
C PRO A 70 -5.34 3.53 15.54
N GLU A 71 -6.42 2.75 15.50
CA GLU A 71 -6.45 1.35 15.95
C GLU A 71 -5.56 0.42 15.13
N PHE A 72 -5.32 0.68 13.83
CA PHE A 72 -4.48 -0.22 13.01
C PHE A 72 -3.00 -0.20 13.41
N LEU A 73 -2.59 0.80 14.18
CA LEU A 73 -1.24 0.95 14.70
C LEU A 73 -1.01 0.15 15.98
N LEU A 74 -2.07 -0.40 16.58
CA LEU A 74 -2.03 -1.13 17.84
C LEU A 74 -2.27 -2.63 17.62
N ASN A 75 -1.46 -3.47 18.25
CA ASN A 75 -1.68 -4.91 18.31
C ASN A 75 -2.61 -5.27 19.48
N SER A 76 -3.81 -4.68 19.51
CA SER A 76 -4.76 -4.86 20.62
C SER A 76 -5.25 -6.30 20.78
N ASN A 77 -5.19 -7.10 19.71
CA ASN A 77 -5.54 -8.52 19.72
C ASN A 77 -4.40 -9.42 20.24
N ASN A 78 -3.22 -8.86 20.55
CA ASN A 78 -2.04 -9.59 21.01
C ASN A 78 -1.62 -10.71 20.05
N PHE A 79 -1.67 -10.46 18.74
CA PHE A 79 -1.20 -11.41 17.74
C PHE A 79 0.31 -11.68 17.91
N ASP A 80 0.72 -12.93 17.71
CA ASP A 80 2.13 -13.28 17.55
C ASP A 80 2.59 -12.92 16.13
N LEU A 81 3.14 -11.72 16.00
CA LEU A 81 3.66 -11.17 14.74
C LEU A 81 5.12 -11.59 14.48
N GLY A 82 5.68 -12.47 15.31
CA GLY A 82 7.04 -12.96 15.19
C GLY A 82 8.12 -11.99 15.66
N CYS A 83 9.36 -12.32 15.30
CA CYS A 83 10.57 -11.64 15.74
C CYS A 83 11.50 -11.41 14.54
N LYS A 84 11.98 -10.18 14.36
CA LYS A 84 12.97 -9.84 13.34
C LYS A 84 14.29 -10.57 13.59
N GLN A 85 15.11 -10.70 12.56
CA GLN A 85 16.46 -11.30 12.68
C GLN A 85 17.35 -10.63 13.73
N ASN A 86 17.14 -9.33 13.98
CA ASN A 86 17.87 -8.57 15.00
C ASN A 86 17.34 -8.76 16.43
N GLY A 87 16.36 -9.65 16.64
CA GLY A 87 15.76 -9.93 17.95
C GLY A 87 14.59 -9.02 18.33
N THR A 88 14.18 -8.08 17.46
CA THR A 88 13.04 -7.20 17.73
C THR A 88 11.73 -7.97 17.56
N LYS A 89 11.00 -8.18 18.65
CA LYS A 89 9.63 -8.71 18.59
C LYS A 89 8.69 -7.67 18.01
N LEU A 90 7.78 -8.10 17.14
CA LEU A 90 6.75 -7.24 16.59
C LEU A 90 5.57 -7.13 17.57
N GLY A 91 5.06 -5.92 17.73
CA GLY A 91 3.87 -5.59 18.50
C GLY A 91 3.17 -4.42 17.85
N ASP A 92 2.88 -3.37 18.63
CA ASP A 92 2.42 -2.08 18.12
C ASP A 92 3.38 -1.52 17.06
N VAL A 93 2.85 -0.72 16.14
CA VAL A 93 3.65 -0.04 15.12
C VAL A 93 4.52 1.02 15.78
N ILE A 94 5.81 1.02 15.43
CA ILE A 94 6.76 2.03 15.88
C ILE A 94 6.43 3.37 15.21
N LEU A 95 6.00 4.31 16.03
CA LEU A 95 5.61 5.66 15.62
C LEU A 95 6.82 6.61 15.60
N PRO A 96 6.74 7.71 14.83
CA PRO A 96 7.73 8.78 14.92
C PRO A 96 7.79 9.42 16.32
N PRO A 97 8.95 9.93 16.77
CA PRO A 97 9.10 10.50 18.11
C PRO A 97 8.12 11.63 18.46
N TRP A 98 7.71 12.42 17.46
CA TRP A 98 6.76 13.52 17.65
C TRP A 98 5.36 13.04 18.06
N ALA A 99 4.99 11.79 17.75
CA ALA A 99 3.72 11.19 18.16
C ALA A 99 3.74 10.72 19.62
N LYS A 100 4.90 10.73 20.30
CA LYS A 100 5.06 10.40 21.73
C LYS A 100 4.50 9.02 22.13
N GLY A 101 4.48 8.08 21.18
CA GLY A 101 3.91 6.76 21.38
C GLY A 101 2.38 6.72 21.41
N ASP A 102 1.69 7.81 21.02
CA ASP A 102 0.24 7.89 20.93
C ASP A 102 -0.24 7.78 19.46
N PRO A 103 -0.90 6.68 19.06
CA PRO A 103 -1.50 6.54 17.74
C PRO A 103 -2.52 7.63 17.41
N ARG A 104 -3.24 8.17 18.40
CA ARG A 104 -4.21 9.26 18.17
C ARG A 104 -3.51 10.55 17.81
N GLU A 105 -2.39 10.86 18.46
CA GLU A 105 -1.57 12.01 18.10
C GLU A 105 -0.96 11.84 16.71
N PHE A 106 -0.52 10.62 16.36
CA PHE A 106 -0.07 10.31 14.99
C PHE A 106 -1.13 10.64 13.95
N ILE A 107 -2.35 10.13 14.13
CA ILE A 107 -3.48 10.39 13.24
C ILE A 107 -3.86 11.88 13.21
N ARG A 108 -3.90 12.54 14.37
CA ARG A 108 -4.24 13.97 14.48
C ARG A 108 -3.29 14.82 13.62
N VAL A 109 -1.99 14.60 13.74
CA VAL A 109 -0.97 15.33 12.97
C VAL A 109 -1.00 14.95 11.49
N HIS A 110 -1.20 13.68 11.14
CA HIS A 110 -1.35 13.25 9.75
C HIS A 110 -2.54 13.95 9.07
N ARG A 111 -3.68 14.03 9.76
CA ARG A 111 -4.86 14.74 9.26
C ARG A 111 -4.61 16.24 9.14
N GLU A 112 -3.98 16.86 10.14
CA GLU A 112 -3.60 18.29 10.09
C GLU A 112 -2.66 18.59 8.91
N ALA A 113 -1.72 17.69 8.61
CA ALA A 113 -0.84 17.80 7.46
C ALA A 113 -1.60 17.65 6.12
N LEU A 114 -2.54 16.70 6.02
CA LEU A 114 -3.37 16.53 4.83
C LEU A 114 -4.23 17.78 4.52
N GLU A 115 -4.72 18.44 5.56
CA GLU A 115 -5.62 19.60 5.45
C GLU A 115 -4.87 20.95 5.38
N CYS A 116 -3.52 20.95 5.36
CA CYS A 116 -2.75 22.19 5.35
C CYS A 116 -2.77 22.91 3.99
N ASP A 117 -2.45 24.20 3.99
CA ASP A 117 -2.40 25.05 2.79
C ASP A 117 -1.45 24.49 1.71
N PHE A 118 -0.33 23.90 2.11
CA PHE A 118 0.62 23.31 1.17
C PHE A 118 -0.01 22.13 0.41
N VAL A 119 -0.65 21.19 1.12
CA VAL A 119 -1.32 20.06 0.46
C VAL A 119 -2.49 20.57 -0.36
N SER A 120 -3.30 21.49 0.16
CA SER A 120 -4.41 22.08 -0.59
C SER A 120 -3.96 22.74 -1.90
N ALA A 121 -2.83 23.43 -1.90
CA ALA A 121 -2.26 24.06 -3.09
C ALA A 121 -1.72 23.06 -4.13
N HIS A 122 -1.33 21.84 -3.72
CA HIS A 122 -0.62 20.88 -4.58
C HIS A 122 -1.33 19.53 -4.79
N LEU A 123 -2.42 19.24 -4.08
CA LEU A 123 -3.11 17.95 -4.14
C LEU A 123 -3.60 17.61 -5.56
N HIS A 124 -3.97 18.64 -6.33
CA HIS A 124 -4.37 18.49 -7.73
C HIS A 124 -3.25 17.87 -8.60
N GLU A 125 -1.98 18.09 -8.27
CA GLU A 125 -0.85 17.49 -8.99
C GLU A 125 -0.74 15.98 -8.74
N TRP A 126 -1.07 15.52 -7.53
CA TRP A 126 -1.19 14.09 -7.23
C TRP A 126 -2.42 13.48 -7.91
N ILE A 127 -3.53 14.21 -7.95
CA ILE A 127 -4.73 13.79 -8.70
C ILE A 127 -4.40 13.61 -10.19
N ASP A 128 -3.59 14.50 -10.78
CA ASP A 128 -3.15 14.36 -12.18
C ASP A 128 -2.39 13.04 -12.44
N LEU A 129 -1.61 12.57 -11.46
CA LEU A 129 -0.86 11.31 -11.54
C LEU A 129 -1.79 10.09 -11.42
N ILE A 130 -2.68 10.10 -10.43
CA ILE A 130 -3.48 8.92 -10.08
C ILE A 130 -4.71 8.81 -10.98
N PHE A 131 -5.35 9.93 -11.33
CA PHE A 131 -6.63 9.96 -12.02
C PHE A 131 -6.66 10.85 -13.26
N GLY A 132 -5.77 11.83 -13.37
CA GLY A 132 -5.80 12.82 -14.45
C GLY A 132 -4.87 12.47 -15.62
N TYR A 133 -4.44 13.50 -16.36
CA TYR A 133 -3.76 13.34 -17.64
C TYR A 133 -2.35 12.74 -17.57
N LYS A 134 -1.71 12.73 -16.38
CA LYS A 134 -0.39 12.12 -16.17
C LYS A 134 -0.48 10.63 -15.80
N GLN A 135 -1.66 10.02 -15.82
CA GLN A 135 -1.85 8.59 -15.58
C GLN A 135 -1.34 7.73 -16.75
N GLN A 136 -1.46 8.23 -18.00
CA GLN A 136 -1.14 7.48 -19.22
C GLN A 136 -0.47 8.37 -20.29
N GLY A 137 0.07 7.75 -21.35
CA GLY A 137 0.66 8.46 -22.49
C GLY A 137 2.00 9.15 -22.20
N PRO A 138 2.43 10.09 -23.07
CA PRO A 138 3.73 10.77 -22.93
C PRO A 138 3.90 11.51 -21.59
N ALA A 139 2.83 12.14 -21.08
CA ALA A 139 2.86 12.85 -19.80
C ALA A 139 3.18 11.92 -18.61
N ALA A 140 2.69 10.67 -18.64
CA ALA A 140 3.03 9.67 -17.63
C ALA A 140 4.50 9.25 -17.72
N VAL A 141 5.08 9.14 -18.92
CA VAL A 141 6.50 8.81 -19.11
C VAL A 141 7.38 9.92 -18.53
N GLU A 142 7.06 11.18 -18.83
CA GLU A 142 7.76 12.36 -18.32
C GLU A 142 7.68 12.46 -16.79
N ALA A 143 6.52 12.12 -16.22
CA ALA A 143 6.31 12.09 -14.77
C ALA A 143 6.82 10.81 -14.07
N VAL A 144 7.42 9.87 -14.80
CA VAL A 144 7.86 8.56 -14.29
C VAL A 144 6.71 7.75 -13.68
N ASN A 145 5.49 7.90 -14.20
CA ASN A 145 4.24 7.36 -13.63
C ASN A 145 3.64 6.21 -14.48
N VAL A 146 4.49 5.36 -15.06
CA VAL A 146 4.04 4.24 -15.93
C VAL A 146 4.21 2.89 -15.23
N PHE A 147 3.10 2.21 -15.02
CA PHE A 147 3.07 0.91 -14.35
C PHE A 147 3.05 -0.27 -15.34
N HIS A 148 2.99 -1.49 -14.81
CA HIS A 148 2.88 -2.70 -15.63
C HIS A 148 1.59 -2.66 -16.46
N HIS A 149 1.68 -3.01 -17.75
CA HIS A 149 0.55 -2.86 -18.70
C HIS A 149 -0.73 -3.60 -18.26
N LEU A 150 -0.58 -4.72 -17.56
CA LEU A 150 -1.71 -5.50 -17.00
C LEU A 150 -2.51 -4.76 -15.93
N PHE A 151 -2.00 -3.68 -15.33
CA PHE A 151 -2.75 -2.90 -14.34
C PHE A 151 -3.74 -1.91 -14.97
N TYR A 152 -3.62 -1.62 -16.27
CA TYR A 152 -4.49 -0.66 -16.95
C TYR A 152 -5.71 -1.35 -17.56
N GLU A 153 -6.89 -0.75 -17.35
CA GLU A 153 -8.15 -1.24 -17.92
C GLU A 153 -8.07 -1.37 -19.45
N GLY A 154 -8.65 -2.43 -19.99
CA GLY A 154 -8.75 -2.65 -21.44
C GLY A 154 -7.45 -3.08 -22.15
N GLN A 155 -6.31 -3.19 -21.45
CA GLN A 155 -5.05 -3.67 -22.04
C GLN A 155 -5.00 -5.20 -22.21
N VAL A 156 -5.94 -5.93 -21.61
CA VAL A 156 -6.08 -7.38 -21.76
C VAL A 156 -7.54 -7.72 -22.02
N ASP A 157 -7.77 -8.39 -23.13
CA ASP A 157 -9.04 -9.05 -23.38
C ASP A 157 -9.01 -10.45 -22.75
N ILE A 158 -9.41 -10.51 -21.47
CA ILE A 158 -9.43 -11.75 -20.70
C ILE A 158 -10.36 -12.81 -21.31
N TYR A 159 -11.39 -12.39 -22.07
CA TYR A 159 -12.37 -13.28 -22.67
C TYR A 159 -11.87 -13.96 -23.94
N ASN A 160 -10.82 -13.43 -24.56
CA ASN A 160 -10.20 -13.98 -25.77
C ASN A 160 -8.93 -14.82 -25.47
N ILE A 161 -8.66 -15.13 -24.19
CA ILE A 161 -7.56 -16.01 -23.80
C ILE A 161 -7.99 -17.48 -23.94
N ASN A 162 -7.56 -18.14 -25.01
CA ASN A 162 -7.92 -19.54 -25.31
C ASN A 162 -7.26 -20.58 -24.39
N ASP A 163 -6.25 -20.19 -23.60
CA ASP A 163 -5.52 -21.08 -22.69
C ASP A 163 -6.02 -20.85 -21.25
N PRO A 164 -6.75 -21.80 -20.64
CA PRO A 164 -7.31 -21.64 -19.30
C PRO A 164 -6.27 -21.34 -18.22
N LEU A 165 -5.03 -21.80 -18.39
CA LEU A 165 -3.95 -21.52 -17.45
C LEU A 165 -3.51 -20.07 -17.55
N LYS A 166 -3.39 -19.54 -18.77
CA LYS A 166 -3.05 -18.11 -18.99
C LYS A 166 -4.18 -17.20 -18.53
N GLU A 167 -5.43 -17.59 -18.76
CA GLU A 167 -6.60 -16.83 -18.31
C GLU A 167 -6.58 -16.72 -16.78
N THR A 168 -6.49 -17.86 -16.10
CA THR A 168 -6.45 -17.92 -14.62
C THR A 168 -5.27 -17.14 -14.06
N ALA A 169 -4.08 -17.28 -14.65
CA ALA A 169 -2.89 -16.55 -14.21
C ALA A 169 -3.04 -15.03 -14.39
N THR A 170 -3.65 -14.59 -15.49
CA THR A 170 -3.84 -13.17 -15.79
C THR A 170 -4.87 -12.54 -14.87
N ILE A 171 -6.01 -13.20 -14.65
CA ILE A 171 -7.03 -12.77 -13.68
C ILE A 171 -6.44 -12.72 -12.27
N GLY A 172 -5.68 -13.76 -11.88
CA GLY A 172 -4.99 -13.81 -10.60
C GLY A 172 -3.99 -12.67 -10.44
N PHE A 173 -3.29 -12.29 -11.50
CA PHE A 173 -2.36 -11.16 -11.47
C PHE A 173 -3.09 -9.83 -11.24
N ILE A 174 -4.13 -9.56 -12.04
CA ILE A 174 -4.92 -8.31 -11.97
C ILE A 174 -5.58 -8.15 -10.59
N ASN A 175 -6.11 -9.23 -10.02
CA ASN A 175 -6.81 -9.18 -8.74
C ASN A 175 -5.87 -8.98 -7.54
N ASN A 176 -4.62 -9.43 -7.62
CA ASN A 176 -3.72 -9.46 -6.45
C ASN A 176 -2.62 -8.38 -6.48
N PHE A 177 -2.20 -7.91 -7.66
CA PHE A 177 -1.01 -7.06 -7.78
C PHE A 177 -1.30 -5.59 -8.08
N GLY A 178 -2.56 -5.23 -8.31
CA GLY A 178 -3.01 -3.84 -8.41
C GLY A 178 -3.80 -3.55 -9.69
N GLN A 179 -4.58 -2.48 -9.64
CA GLN A 179 -5.38 -1.98 -10.75
C GLN A 179 -5.31 -0.46 -10.75
N ILE A 180 -4.98 0.12 -11.90
CA ILE A 180 -5.00 1.56 -12.11
C ILE A 180 -6.46 2.01 -12.08
N PRO A 181 -6.81 3.01 -11.26
CA PRO A 181 -8.17 3.52 -11.22
C PRO A 181 -8.54 4.16 -12.57
N LYS A 182 -9.84 4.21 -12.85
CA LYS A 182 -10.32 4.86 -14.07
C LYS A 182 -9.88 6.32 -14.11
N GLN A 183 -9.37 6.75 -15.27
CA GLN A 183 -9.03 8.15 -15.54
C GLN A 183 -10.30 9.02 -15.56
N VAL A 184 -10.27 10.20 -14.94
CA VAL A 184 -11.38 11.17 -14.90
C VAL A 184 -11.01 12.53 -15.46
#